data_AF-A0A7W4CPR2-F1
#
_entry.id   AF-A0A7W4CPR2-F1
#
_cell.length_a   1.000
_cell.length_b   1.000
_cell.length_c   1.000
_cell.angle_alpha   90.00
_cell.angle_beta   90.00
_cell.angle_gamma   90.00
#
_symmetry.space_group_name_H-M   'P 1'
#
loop_
_entity.id
_entity.type
_entity.pdbx_description
1 polymer ?
#
loop_
_entity_poly.entity_id
_entity_poly.type
_entity_poly.pdbx_seq_one_letter_code
_entity_poly.pdbx_strand_id
1 'polypeptide(L)'
;MNLFITKANGNLLDKKELILNAVKKAEEHAFPKLKIDWDIDVVVTNRVYEFVIPEDGVGGRTYASNFILISINENKITENILAETLVHELCHVARWGKNDERMNTLFDGMISEGIATYFESEFVKDKSEKQLFLKTVVERSDEENEKIHEEFKDQFENKRYGY
;
A
#
# COMPACT_ATOMS: atom_id res chain seq x y z
N MET A 1 -14.11 4.80 -6.52
CA MET A 1 -13.53 3.46 -6.75
C MET A 1 -14.61 2.39 -6.89
N ASN A 2 -14.37 1.32 -7.65
CA ASN A 2 -15.25 0.15 -7.75
C ASN A 2 -14.77 -0.95 -6.79
N LEU A 3 -15.54 -1.25 -5.75
CA LEU A 3 -15.14 -2.20 -4.70
C LEU A 3 -15.75 -3.59 -4.90
N PHE A 4 -14.89 -4.60 -4.92
CA PHE A 4 -15.25 -6.01 -4.97
C PHE A 4 -14.73 -6.74 -3.73
N ILE A 5 -15.63 -7.17 -2.84
CA ILE A 5 -15.27 -7.97 -1.67
C ILE A 5 -15.54 -9.43 -2.01
N THR A 6 -14.58 -10.33 -1.78
CA THR A 6 -14.83 -11.78 -1.95
C THR A 6 -15.84 -12.26 -0.90
N LYS A 7 -16.73 -13.18 -1.30
CA LYS A 7 -17.90 -13.62 -0.48
C LYS A 7 -18.02 -15.14 -0.35
N ALA A 8 -16.99 -15.89 -0.75
CA ALA A 8 -17.03 -17.34 -0.71
C ALA A 8 -17.28 -17.83 0.74
N ASN A 9 -18.33 -18.63 0.92
CA ASN A 9 -18.82 -19.11 2.21
C ASN A 9 -19.19 -17.99 3.19
N GLY A 10 -19.61 -16.82 2.68
CA GLY A 10 -19.98 -15.67 3.50
C GLY A 10 -18.78 -15.00 4.19
N ASN A 11 -17.55 -15.23 3.71
CA ASN A 11 -16.38 -14.54 4.25
C ASN A 11 -16.54 -13.01 4.14
N LEU A 12 -15.98 -12.29 5.12
CA LEU A 12 -15.89 -10.82 5.15
C LEU A 12 -17.22 -10.06 5.13
N LEU A 13 -18.37 -10.73 5.21
CA LEU A 13 -19.68 -10.06 5.22
C LEU A 13 -19.83 -9.11 6.42
N ASP A 14 -19.31 -9.52 7.59
CA ASP A 14 -19.27 -8.75 8.82
C ASP A 14 -18.25 -7.60 8.80
N LYS A 15 -17.28 -7.64 7.87
CA LYS A 15 -16.27 -6.59 7.67
C LYS A 15 -16.62 -5.59 6.58
N LYS A 16 -17.75 -5.78 5.89
CA LYS A 16 -18.14 -4.97 4.73
C LYS A 16 -18.18 -3.46 5.04
N GLU A 17 -18.75 -3.08 6.17
CA GLU A 17 -18.86 -1.66 6.56
C GLU A 17 -17.48 -1.04 6.84
N LEU A 18 -16.64 -1.75 7.60
CA LEU A 18 -15.25 -1.36 7.85
C LEU A 18 -14.48 -1.16 6.54
N ILE A 19 -14.60 -2.11 5.60
CA ILE A 19 -13.92 -2.03 4.30
C ILE A 19 -14.43 -0.82 3.50
N LEU A 20 -15.73 -0.59 3.45
CA LEU A 20 -16.33 0.55 2.73
C LEU A 20 -15.83 1.89 3.29
N ASN A 21 -15.77 2.01 4.62
CA ASN A 21 -15.29 3.23 5.27
C ASN A 21 -13.80 3.47 4.99
N ALA A 22 -12.98 2.43 5.05
CA ALA A 22 -11.55 2.53 4.75
C ALA A 22 -11.30 2.96 3.30
N VAL A 23 -12.01 2.36 2.34
CA VAL A 23 -11.98 2.71 0.92
C VAL A 23 -12.37 4.17 0.72
N LYS A 24 -13.47 4.62 1.33
CA LYS A 24 -13.91 6.01 1.26
C LYS A 24 -12.86 6.98 1.81
N LYS A 25 -12.27 6.68 2.96
CA LYS A 25 -11.21 7.51 3.57
C LYS A 25 -9.98 7.63 2.68
N ALA A 26 -9.55 6.51 2.08
CA ALA A 26 -8.43 6.50 1.16
C ALA A 26 -8.74 7.32 -0.11
N GLU A 27 -9.95 7.16 -0.67
CA GLU A 27 -10.42 7.93 -1.83
C GLU A 27 -10.39 9.43 -1.56
N GLU A 28 -11.03 9.87 -0.47
CA GLU A 28 -11.12 11.28 -0.05
C GLU A 28 -9.73 11.91 0.17
N HIS A 29 -8.76 11.12 0.67
CA HIS A 29 -7.41 11.61 0.86
C HIS A 29 -6.61 11.68 -0.45
N ALA A 30 -6.62 10.58 -1.22
CA ALA A 30 -5.67 10.35 -2.30
C ALA A 30 -6.10 11.01 -3.61
N PHE A 31 -7.36 10.89 -4.00
CA PHE A 31 -7.85 11.34 -5.31
C PHE A 31 -7.57 12.83 -5.57
N PRO A 32 -7.90 13.78 -4.67
CA PRO A 32 -7.63 15.19 -4.93
C PRO A 32 -6.13 15.53 -4.95
N LYS A 33 -5.32 14.87 -4.12
CA LYS A 33 -3.87 15.14 -4.02
C LYS A 33 -3.10 14.59 -5.22
N LEU A 34 -3.44 13.37 -5.60
CA LEU A 34 -2.84 12.66 -6.72
C LEU A 34 -3.53 13.02 -8.05
N LYS A 35 -4.63 13.77 -8.02
CA LYS A 35 -5.47 14.15 -9.17
C LYS A 35 -5.91 12.93 -9.99
N ILE A 36 -6.38 11.89 -9.32
CA ILE A 36 -6.94 10.69 -9.98
C ILE A 36 -8.34 11.06 -10.49
N ASP A 37 -8.57 10.87 -11.79
CA ASP A 37 -9.81 11.20 -12.49
C ASP A 37 -10.35 10.04 -13.35
N TRP A 38 -9.94 8.80 -13.05
CA TRP A 38 -10.40 7.57 -13.70
C TRP A 38 -10.91 6.53 -12.69
N ASP A 39 -11.62 5.52 -13.19
CA ASP A 39 -12.15 4.43 -12.37
C ASP A 39 -11.07 3.40 -12.01
N ILE A 40 -11.08 2.95 -10.76
CA ILE A 40 -10.14 1.97 -10.21
C ILE A 40 -10.94 0.84 -9.56
N ASP A 41 -10.63 -0.40 -9.95
CA ASP A 41 -11.15 -1.61 -9.36
C ASP A 41 -10.30 -2.02 -8.15
N VAL A 42 -10.95 -2.24 -7.01
CA VAL A 42 -10.31 -2.71 -5.77
C VAL A 42 -10.93 -4.04 -5.38
N VAL A 43 -10.13 -5.10 -5.32
CA VAL A 43 -10.55 -6.41 -4.83
C VAL A 43 -10.04 -6.60 -3.41
N VAL A 44 -10.93 -6.84 -2.46
CA VAL A 44 -10.60 -7.17 -1.07
C VAL A 44 -10.89 -8.63 -0.80
N THR A 45 -9.90 -9.36 -0.29
CA THR A 45 -9.99 -10.79 -0.01
C THR A 45 -9.28 -11.15 1.29
N ASN A 46 -9.58 -12.31 1.87
CA ASN A 46 -8.82 -12.90 2.97
C ASN A 46 -8.23 -14.26 2.60
N ARG A 47 -8.02 -14.50 1.32
CA ARG A 47 -7.59 -15.81 0.80
C ARG A 47 -6.13 -15.85 0.35
N VAL A 48 -5.49 -14.70 0.22
CA VAL A 48 -4.11 -14.59 -0.25
C VAL A 48 -3.21 -14.25 0.93
N TYR A 49 -3.12 -15.19 1.89
CA TYR A 49 -2.45 -14.96 3.17
C TYR A 49 -0.96 -14.66 3.04
N GLU A 50 -0.31 -15.14 1.97
CA GLU A 50 1.10 -14.87 1.66
C GLU A 50 1.42 -13.38 1.45
N PHE A 51 0.43 -12.55 1.14
CA PHE A 51 0.60 -11.10 1.02
C PHE A 51 0.33 -10.36 2.32
N VAL A 52 -0.21 -11.01 3.35
CA VAL A 52 -0.60 -10.33 4.59
C VAL A 52 0.61 -10.16 5.50
N ILE A 53 0.96 -8.91 5.82
CA ILE A 53 1.93 -8.61 6.87
C ILE A 53 1.32 -9.05 8.21
N PRO A 54 1.93 -10.00 8.94
CA PRO A 54 1.31 -10.57 10.13
C PRO A 54 0.97 -9.56 11.22
N GLU A 55 1.80 -8.53 11.39
CA GLU A 55 1.68 -7.47 12.39
C GLU A 55 0.51 -6.53 12.09
N ASP A 56 0.33 -6.17 10.82
CA ASP A 56 -0.70 -5.21 10.38
C ASP A 56 -2.02 -5.90 10.00
N GLY A 57 -1.96 -7.20 9.68
CA GLY A 57 -3.14 -7.95 9.24
C GLY A 57 -3.65 -7.53 7.86
N VAL A 58 -2.84 -6.86 7.05
CA VAL A 58 -3.14 -6.46 5.68
C VAL A 58 -1.90 -6.54 4.80
N GLY A 59 -2.13 -6.69 3.50
CA GLY A 59 -1.16 -6.34 2.46
C GLY A 59 -1.87 -5.92 1.19
N GLY A 60 -1.22 -5.04 0.43
CA GLY A 60 -1.72 -4.49 -0.82
C GLY A 60 -0.81 -4.83 -1.99
N ARG A 61 -1.38 -4.85 -3.18
CA ARG A 61 -0.63 -4.83 -4.43
C ARG A 61 -1.41 -4.13 -5.53
N THR A 62 -0.79 -3.13 -6.12
CA THR A 62 -1.24 -2.51 -7.36
C THR A 62 -0.77 -3.34 -8.53
N TYR A 63 -1.68 -3.80 -9.39
CA TYR A 63 -1.35 -4.61 -10.57
C TYR A 63 -1.42 -3.81 -11.86
N ALA A 64 -2.19 -2.72 -11.87
CA ALA A 64 -2.33 -1.79 -12.97
C ALA A 64 -2.77 -0.43 -12.44
N SER A 65 -2.70 0.60 -13.29
CA SER A 65 -3.20 1.94 -12.96
C SER A 65 -4.69 1.98 -12.60
N ASN A 66 -5.44 0.90 -12.81
CA ASN A 66 -6.85 0.80 -12.47
C ASN A 66 -7.19 -0.46 -11.68
N PHE A 67 -6.21 -1.18 -11.11
CA PHE A 67 -6.48 -2.42 -10.40
C PHE A 67 -5.59 -2.63 -9.18
N ILE A 68 -6.22 -2.75 -8.01
CA ILE A 68 -5.60 -3.04 -6.71
C ILE A 68 -6.18 -4.33 -6.13
N LEU A 69 -5.31 -5.20 -5.62
CA LEU A 69 -5.67 -6.33 -4.77
C LEU A 69 -5.25 -6.04 -3.33
N ILE A 70 -6.19 -6.17 -2.39
CA ILE A 70 -5.92 -6.11 -0.96
C ILE A 70 -6.23 -7.48 -0.35
N SER A 71 -5.29 -8.01 0.42
CA SER A 71 -5.47 -9.18 1.25
C SER A 71 -5.52 -8.79 2.73
N ILE A 72 -6.49 -9.29 3.48
CA ILE A 72 -6.68 -8.97 4.90
C ILE A 72 -6.75 -10.24 5.76
N ASN A 73 -6.29 -10.11 7.00
CA ASN A 73 -6.66 -10.97 8.11
C ASN A 73 -7.83 -10.31 8.84
N GLU A 74 -9.03 -10.88 8.71
CA GLU A 74 -10.28 -10.34 9.24
C GLU A 74 -10.29 -10.15 10.77
N ASN A 75 -9.42 -10.86 11.49
CA ASN A 75 -9.32 -10.80 12.95
C ASN A 75 -8.40 -9.69 13.45
N LYS A 76 -7.54 -9.15 12.58
CA LYS A 76 -6.57 -8.11 12.92
C LYS A 76 -6.85 -6.77 12.27
N ILE A 77 -7.53 -6.78 11.13
CA ILE A 77 -7.72 -5.58 10.33
C ILE A 77 -8.49 -4.49 11.07
N THR A 78 -8.00 -3.27 10.98
CA THR A 78 -8.70 -2.06 11.40
C THR A 78 -9.03 -1.19 10.19
N GLU A 79 -10.00 -0.29 10.34
CA GLU A 79 -10.37 0.66 9.30
C GLU A 79 -9.18 1.56 8.91
N ASN A 80 -8.37 1.97 9.88
CA ASN A 80 -7.25 2.87 9.64
C ASN A 80 -6.09 2.20 8.93
N ILE A 81 -5.69 0.99 9.37
CA ILE A 81 -4.62 0.22 8.73
C ILE A 81 -4.99 -0.13 7.29
N LEU A 82 -6.25 -0.51 7.03
CA LEU A 82 -6.72 -0.74 5.67
C LEU A 82 -6.69 0.53 4.81
N ALA A 83 -7.12 1.66 5.37
CA ALA A 83 -7.09 2.94 4.66
C ALA A 83 -5.66 3.39 4.36
N GLU A 84 -4.73 3.17 5.28
CA GLU A 84 -3.30 3.45 5.12
C GLU A 84 -2.72 2.64 3.95
N THR A 85 -2.95 1.32 3.91
CA THR A 85 -2.55 0.48 2.76
C THR A 85 -3.13 0.99 1.46
N LEU A 86 -4.41 1.35 1.44
CA LEU A 86 -5.05 1.84 0.22
C LEU A 86 -4.47 3.18 -0.24
N VAL A 87 -4.07 4.07 0.68
CA VAL A 87 -3.39 5.32 0.33
C VAL A 87 -2.02 5.04 -0.32
N HIS A 88 -1.27 4.06 0.19
CA HIS A 88 -0.02 3.58 -0.41
C HIS A 88 -0.25 3.07 -1.83
N GLU A 89 -1.18 2.13 -2.01
CA GLU A 89 -1.48 1.55 -3.32
C GLU A 89 -2.03 2.59 -4.32
N LEU A 90 -2.83 3.54 -3.85
CA LEU A 90 -3.32 4.63 -4.71
C LEU A 90 -2.20 5.55 -5.22
N CYS A 91 -1.09 5.65 -4.49
CA CYS A 91 0.11 6.33 -5.00
C CYS A 91 0.69 5.60 -6.21
N HIS A 92 0.84 4.27 -6.14
CA HIS A 92 1.29 3.45 -7.27
C HIS A 92 0.33 3.56 -8.46
N VAL A 93 -0.98 3.49 -8.21
CA VAL A 93 -2.00 3.71 -9.24
C VAL A 93 -1.81 5.05 -9.94
N ALA A 94 -1.68 6.13 -9.19
CA ALA A 94 -1.55 7.46 -9.79
C ALA A 94 -0.27 7.60 -10.63
N ARG A 95 0.83 7.02 -10.17
CA ARG A 95 2.11 7.02 -10.89
C ARG A 95 1.99 6.28 -12.22
N TRP A 96 1.50 5.03 -12.20
CA TRP A 96 1.33 4.25 -13.43
C TRP A 96 0.21 4.77 -14.35
N GLY A 97 -0.80 5.45 -13.81
CA GLY A 97 -1.87 6.04 -14.62
C GLY A 97 -1.44 7.30 -15.37
N LYS A 98 -0.41 8.00 -14.87
CA LYS A 98 0.02 9.30 -15.40
C LYS A 98 1.36 9.26 -16.10
N ASN A 99 2.20 8.32 -15.68
CA ASN A 99 3.56 8.17 -16.15
C ASN A 99 3.70 6.77 -16.75
N ASP A 100 4.41 6.67 -17.87
CA ASP A 100 4.86 5.38 -18.42
C ASP A 100 6.10 4.91 -17.65
N GLU A 101 5.91 4.67 -16.36
CA GLU A 101 6.97 4.24 -15.45
C GLU A 101 7.13 2.73 -15.44
N ARG A 102 8.37 2.27 -15.49
CA ARG A 102 8.74 0.87 -15.27
C ARG A 102 9.80 0.79 -14.19
N MET A 103 9.51 0.02 -13.15
CA MET A 103 10.47 -0.32 -12.11
C MET A 103 11.31 -1.49 -12.59
N ASN A 104 12.55 -1.23 -13.02
CA ASN A 104 13.41 -2.25 -13.62
C ASN A 104 14.58 -2.62 -12.72
N THR A 105 14.94 -1.75 -11.79
CA THR A 105 16.10 -1.89 -10.90
C THR A 105 15.68 -1.73 -9.44
N LEU A 106 16.55 -2.16 -8.51
CA LEU A 106 16.36 -1.91 -7.08
C LEU A 106 16.19 -0.42 -6.79
N PHE A 107 16.96 0.44 -7.47
CA PHE A 107 16.85 1.88 -7.31
C PHE A 107 15.47 2.40 -7.71
N ASP A 108 14.93 1.99 -8.86
CA ASP A 108 13.56 2.33 -9.27
C ASP A 108 12.54 1.84 -8.23
N GLY A 109 12.76 0.63 -7.72
CA GLY A 109 12.07 0.02 -6.58
C GLY A 109 11.96 0.95 -5.39
N MET A 110 13.12 1.35 -4.87
CA MET A 110 13.25 2.21 -3.70
C MET A 110 12.59 3.57 -3.90
N ILE A 111 12.71 4.17 -5.09
CA ILE A 111 12.04 5.45 -5.38
C ILE A 111 10.52 5.29 -5.38
N SER A 112 9.98 4.25 -6.04
CA SER A 112 8.53 4.06 -6.10
C SER A 112 7.93 3.77 -4.72
N GLU A 113 8.49 2.79 -4.00
CA GLU A 113 8.02 2.44 -2.65
C GLU A 113 8.27 3.57 -1.66
N GLY A 114 9.40 4.27 -1.74
CA GLY A 114 9.71 5.40 -0.87
C GLY A 114 8.73 6.56 -1.03
N ILE A 115 8.32 6.88 -2.26
CA ILE A 115 7.30 7.92 -2.50
C ILE A 115 5.93 7.48 -1.98
N ALA A 116 5.54 6.22 -2.20
CA ALA A 116 4.29 5.68 -1.69
C ALA A 116 4.26 5.67 -0.14
N THR A 117 5.36 5.24 0.48
CA THR A 117 5.58 5.26 1.94
C THR A 117 5.47 6.68 2.49
N TYR A 118 6.11 7.65 1.83
CA TYR A 118 6.02 9.05 2.23
C TYR A 118 4.57 9.55 2.17
N PHE A 119 3.85 9.21 1.10
CA PHE A 119 2.46 9.62 0.93
C PHE A 119 1.52 9.00 1.99
N GLU A 120 1.66 7.71 2.32
CA GLU A 120 0.89 7.11 3.43
C GLU A 120 1.29 7.70 4.79
N SER A 121 2.56 8.05 5.01
CA SER A 121 3.02 8.68 6.26
C SER A 121 2.33 10.02 6.52
N GLU A 122 2.09 10.81 5.46
CA GLU A 122 1.35 12.07 5.54
C GLU A 122 -0.14 11.85 5.87
N PHE A 123 -0.72 10.72 5.44
CA PHE A 123 -2.09 10.36 5.78
C PHE A 123 -2.26 9.96 7.25
N VAL A 124 -1.24 9.36 7.86
CA VAL A 124 -1.29 8.88 9.25
C VAL A 124 -0.50 9.72 10.26
N LYS A 125 0.04 10.87 9.85
CA LYS A 125 0.89 11.71 10.71
C LYS A 125 0.26 12.08 12.07
N ASP A 126 -1.04 12.34 12.10
CA ASP A 126 -1.80 12.73 13.29
C ASP A 126 -2.49 11.52 13.98
N LYS A 127 -2.18 10.30 13.55
CA LYS A 127 -2.84 9.08 14.04
C LYS A 127 -1.91 8.29 14.95
N SER A 128 -2.50 7.70 15.99
CA SER A 128 -1.79 6.81 16.91
C SER A 128 -1.55 5.42 16.32
N GLU A 129 -2.43 4.96 15.43
CA GLU A 129 -2.30 3.70 14.72
C GLU A 129 -1.65 3.92 13.35
N LYS A 130 -0.59 3.15 13.09
CA LYS A 130 0.23 3.16 11.87
C LYS A 130 0.68 1.73 11.55
N GLN A 131 1.00 1.44 10.31
CA GLN A 131 1.58 0.16 9.91
C GLN A 131 2.97 -0.07 10.52
N LEU A 132 3.37 -1.35 10.60
CA LEU A 132 4.68 -1.78 11.10
C LEU A 132 5.82 -1.09 10.36
N PHE A 133 5.70 -0.97 9.04
CA PHE A 133 6.76 -0.40 8.21
C PHE A 133 7.05 1.04 8.60
N LEU A 134 6.03 1.90 8.75
CA LEU A 134 6.24 3.29 9.20
C LEU A 134 6.87 3.34 10.59
N LYS A 135 6.40 2.52 11.54
CA LYS A 135 6.97 2.45 12.90
C LYS A 135 8.42 1.97 12.94
N THR A 136 8.81 1.13 11.97
CA THR A 136 10.10 0.42 12.03
C THR A 136 11.14 1.01 11.09
N VAL A 137 10.74 1.52 9.93
CA VAL A 137 11.64 1.94 8.86
C VAL A 137 11.78 3.45 8.79
N VAL A 138 10.67 4.17 8.92
CA VAL A 138 10.66 5.65 8.89
C VAL A 138 11.19 6.24 10.20
N GLU A 139 10.99 5.55 11.33
CA GLU A 139 11.48 6.01 12.64
C GLU A 139 12.96 5.66 12.92
N ARG A 140 13.69 5.06 11.97
CA ARG A 140 15.12 4.72 12.11
C ARG A 140 16.01 5.95 12.07
N SER A 141 17.18 5.84 12.69
CA SER A 141 18.20 6.88 12.65
C SER A 141 18.87 6.99 11.28
N ASP A 142 19.40 8.18 10.98
CA ASP A 142 20.19 8.42 9.76
C ASP A 142 21.42 7.48 9.68
N GLU A 143 22.05 7.18 10.82
CA GLU A 143 23.20 6.26 10.89
C GLU A 143 22.82 4.83 10.46
N GLU A 144 21.62 4.36 10.84
CA GLU A 144 21.12 3.06 10.38
C GLU A 144 20.78 3.07 8.89
N ASN A 145 20.22 4.17 8.38
CA ASN A 145 19.94 4.33 6.96
C ASN A 145 21.23 4.35 6.12
N GLU A 146 22.29 5.01 6.60
CA GLU A 146 23.62 5.01 5.96
C GLU A 146 24.20 3.59 5.88
N LYS A 147 24.08 2.78 6.94
CA LYS A 147 24.55 1.38 6.93
C LYS A 147 23.84 0.54 5.87
N ILE A 148 22.52 0.70 5.75
CA ILE A 148 21.73 0.01 4.72
C ILE A 148 22.14 0.49 3.32
N HIS A 149 22.29 1.80 3.13
CA HIS A 149 22.75 2.34 1.86
C HIS A 149 24.10 1.73 1.44
N GLU A 150 25.07 1.69 2.35
CA GLU A 150 26.39 1.11 2.07
C GLU A 150 26.34 -0.38 1.70
N GLU A 151 25.41 -1.15 2.25
CA GLU A 151 25.20 -2.56 1.93
C GLU A 151 24.57 -2.79 0.55
N PHE A 152 23.68 -1.88 0.12
CA PHE A 152 22.87 -2.08 -1.09
C PHE A 152 23.28 -1.22 -2.30
N LYS A 153 24.11 -0.18 -2.13
CA LYS A 153 24.45 0.76 -3.21
C LYS A 153 25.01 0.08 -4.47
N ASP A 154 25.83 -0.95 -4.30
CA ASP A 154 26.42 -1.69 -5.43
C ASP A 154 25.40 -2.58 -6.15
N GLN A 155 24.20 -2.72 -5.59
CA GLN A 155 23.10 -3.50 -6.13
C GLN A 155 21.96 -2.65 -6.71
N PHE A 156 22.10 -1.32 -6.72
CA PHE A 156 21.05 -0.41 -7.18
C PHE A 156 20.59 -0.68 -8.63
N GLU A 157 21.51 -1.03 -9.52
CA GLU A 157 21.20 -1.38 -10.92
C GLU A 157 20.73 -2.84 -11.10
N ASN A 158 20.64 -3.62 -10.01
CA ASN A 158 20.27 -5.02 -10.07
C ASN A 158 18.77 -5.17 -10.39
N LYS A 159 18.48 -5.95 -11.44
CA LYS A 159 17.12 -6.21 -11.94
C LYS A 159 16.45 -7.46 -11.35
N ARG A 160 17.12 -8.14 -10.41
CA ARG A 160 16.60 -9.35 -9.75
C ARG A 160 15.58 -9.02 -8.66
N TYR A 161 15.57 -7.77 -8.20
CA TYR A 161 14.56 -7.25 -7.28
C TYR A 161 13.35 -6.85 -8.11
N GLY A 162 12.31 -7.70 -8.08
CA GLY A 162 11.04 -7.45 -8.75
C GLY A 162 10.03 -6.74 -7.84
N TYR A 163 8.95 -6.26 -8.47
CA TYR A 163 7.72 -5.77 -7.83
C TYR A 163 6.68 -6.90 -7.75
#